data_AF-A0A370G421-F1
#
_entry.id   AF-A0A370G421-F1
#
_cell.length_a   1.000
_cell.length_b   1.000
_cell.length_c   1.000
_cell.angle_alpha   90.00
_cell.angle_beta   90.00
_cell.angle_gamma   90.00
#
_symmetry.space_group_name_H-M   'P 1'
#
loop_
_entity.id
_entity.type
_entity.pdbx_description
1 polymer ?
#
loop_
_entity_poly.entity_id
_entity_poly.type
_entity_poly.pdbx_seq_one_letter_code
_entity_poly.pdbx_strand_id
1 'polypeptide(L)'
;MKLYRFVASNTHRAIFTVNDALGPEALIYSTRKIPGGVEVLAGLPLDTNEPTAQNGQPIDVDKSIPHEIKQVDSSFDYKLIESFKMQMETMNESIQALSDSIATLQKTYADKLERKKIGKWNLFKMLEIAKLLKLSAFRNKTTS
;
A
#
# COMPACT_ATOMS: atom_id res chain seq x y z
N MET A 1 4.21 -21.61 14.67
CA MET A 1 4.30 -21.67 13.19
C MET A 1 5.73 -22.00 12.80
N LYS A 2 5.94 -22.73 11.71
CA LYS A 2 7.27 -22.98 11.14
C LYS A 2 7.52 -21.96 10.03
N LEU A 3 8.61 -21.19 10.14
CA LEU A 3 9.03 -20.20 9.16
C LEU A 3 10.25 -20.73 8.41
N TYR A 4 10.28 -20.49 7.11
CA TYR A 4 11.33 -20.91 6.19
C TYR A 4 11.91 -19.68 5.48
N ARG A 5 13.22 -19.75 5.20
CA ARG A 5 13.96 -18.68 4.51
C ARG A 5 14.29 -19.11 3.09
N PHE A 6 13.93 -18.26 2.15
CA PHE A 6 14.18 -18.43 0.72
C PHE A 6 15.04 -17.28 0.20
N VAL A 7 15.98 -17.60 -0.69
CA VAL A 7 16.83 -16.61 -1.36
C VAL A 7 16.69 -16.80 -2.86
N ALA A 8 16.45 -15.70 -3.58
CA ALA A 8 16.36 -15.72 -5.03
C ALA A 8 16.94 -14.44 -5.65
N SER A 9 17.19 -14.47 -6.95
CA SER A 9 17.76 -13.33 -7.69
C SER A 9 16.84 -12.11 -7.73
N ASN A 10 15.52 -12.31 -7.67
CA ASN A 10 14.53 -11.24 -7.64
C ASN A 10 13.26 -11.68 -6.92
N THR A 11 12.39 -10.70 -6.58
CA THR A 11 11.16 -10.95 -5.81
C THR A 11 10.21 -11.92 -6.50
N HIS A 12 10.07 -11.85 -7.83
CA HIS A 12 9.21 -12.78 -8.57
C HIS A 12 9.69 -14.23 -8.40
N ARG A 13 10.98 -14.48 -8.58
CA ARG A 13 11.58 -15.81 -8.39
C ARG A 13 11.42 -16.28 -6.95
N ALA A 14 11.59 -15.40 -5.97
CA ALA A 14 11.40 -15.75 -4.57
C ALA A 14 9.96 -16.20 -4.28
N ILE A 15 8.96 -15.50 -4.82
CA ILE A 15 7.54 -15.90 -4.67
C ILE A 15 7.29 -17.25 -5.33
N PHE A 16 7.82 -17.48 -6.53
CA PHE A 16 7.70 -18.80 -7.18
C PHE A 16 8.35 -19.90 -6.34
N THR A 17 9.55 -19.67 -5.79
CA THR A 17 10.23 -20.65 -4.94
C THR A 17 9.46 -20.91 -3.64
N VAL A 18 8.85 -19.89 -3.04
CA VAL A 18 7.99 -20.05 -1.87
C VAL A 18 6.76 -20.89 -2.21
N ASN A 19 6.08 -20.59 -3.32
CA ASN A 19 4.89 -21.32 -3.75
C ASN A 19 5.19 -22.77 -4.13
N ASP A 20 6.35 -23.02 -4.75
CA ASP A 20 6.80 -24.37 -5.12
C ASP A 20 7.12 -25.21 -3.88
N ALA A 21 7.72 -24.59 -2.85
CA ALA A 21 8.14 -25.29 -1.63
C ALA A 21 7.03 -25.44 -0.57
N LEU A 22 6.20 -24.42 -0.38
CA LEU A 22 5.20 -24.35 0.70
C LEU A 22 3.76 -24.35 0.19
N GLY A 23 3.55 -24.26 -1.11
CA GLY A 23 2.23 -24.16 -1.72
C GLY A 23 1.71 -22.72 -1.82
N PRO A 24 0.59 -22.53 -2.52
CA PRO A 24 0.00 -21.21 -2.75
C PRO A 24 -0.56 -20.55 -1.49
N GLU A 25 -0.81 -21.33 -0.43
CA GLU A 25 -1.33 -20.86 0.86
C GLU A 25 -0.23 -20.29 1.78
N ALA A 26 1.02 -20.27 1.31
CA ALA A 26 2.15 -19.77 2.09
C ALA A 26 2.04 -18.26 2.33
N LEU A 27 2.19 -17.86 3.59
CA LEU A 27 2.21 -16.46 3.98
C LEU A 27 3.64 -15.94 3.99
N ILE A 28 3.87 -14.83 3.28
CA ILE A 28 5.15 -14.12 3.28
C ILE A 28 5.15 -13.10 4.41
N TYR A 29 6.08 -13.25 5.35
CA TYR A 29 6.21 -12.42 6.54
C TYR A 29 7.17 -11.25 6.33
N SER A 30 8.27 -11.49 5.60
CA SER A 30 9.28 -10.47 5.35
C SER A 30 9.91 -10.69 3.99
N THR A 31 10.19 -9.58 3.32
CA THR A 31 11.01 -9.56 2.11
C THR A 31 12.07 -8.48 2.30
N ARG A 32 13.33 -8.83 2.16
CA ARG A 32 14.44 -7.87 2.20
C ARG A 32 15.36 -8.05 1.00
N LYS A 33 15.94 -6.95 0.53
CA LYS A 33 17.00 -7.00 -0.48
C LYS A 33 18.32 -7.38 0.18
N ILE A 34 19.06 -8.28 -0.44
CA ILE A 34 20.39 -8.69 -0.02
C ILE A 34 21.37 -8.57 -1.20
N PRO A 35 22.68 -8.48 -0.97
CA PRO A 35 23.65 -8.58 -2.06
C PRO A 35 23.43 -9.88 -2.85
N GLY A 36 23.14 -9.75 -4.15
CA GLY A 36 22.85 -10.90 -5.02
C GLY A 36 21.36 -11.25 -5.19
N GLY A 37 20.43 -10.52 -4.55
CA GLY A 37 19.00 -10.68 -4.82
C GLY A 37 18.09 -10.28 -3.67
N VAL A 38 17.18 -11.17 -3.31
CA VAL A 38 16.17 -10.97 -2.28
C VAL A 38 16.10 -12.19 -1.37
N GLU A 39 15.84 -11.91 -0.10
CA GLU A 39 15.57 -12.91 0.93
C GLU A 39 14.11 -12.77 1.37
N VAL A 40 13.39 -13.88 1.40
CA VAL A 40 11.99 -13.97 1.77
C VAL A 40 11.83 -14.94 2.94
N LEU A 41 11.14 -14.49 3.99
CA LEU A 41 10.70 -15.34 5.09
C LEU A 41 9.22 -15.67 4.87
N ALA A 42 8.90 -16.94 4.74
CA ALA A 42 7.55 -17.43 4.51
C ALA A 42 7.22 -18.64 5.39
N GLY A 43 5.94 -18.87 5.67
CA GLY A 43 5.49 -20.03 6.43
C GLY A 43 4.00 -20.29 6.26
N LEU A 44 3.57 -21.48 6.65
CA LEU A 44 2.16 -21.85 6.65
C LEU A 44 1.53 -21.50 8.01
N PRO A 45 0.35 -20.85 8.04
CA PRO A 45 -0.42 -20.74 9.26
C PRO A 45 -0.68 -22.15 9.82
N LEU A 46 -0.54 -22.33 11.13
CA LEU A 46 -0.90 -23.60 11.76
C LEU A 46 -2.41 -23.72 11.72
N ASP A 47 -2.94 -24.35 10.68
CA ASP A 47 -4.18 -25.07 10.80
C ASP A 47 -3.87 -26.38 11.51
N THR A 48 -4.49 -26.55 12.67
CA THR A 48 -4.46 -27.75 13.52
C THR A 48 -4.72 -28.99 12.68
N ASN A 49 -3.69 -29.64 12.16
CA ASN A 49 -3.61 -31.05 11.73
C ASN A 49 -2.21 -31.31 11.16
N GLU A 50 -1.24 -31.61 12.03
CA GLU A 50 -0.06 -32.36 11.56
C GLU A 50 -0.52 -33.75 11.08
N PRO A 51 0.12 -34.28 10.03
CA PRO A 51 0.94 -35.44 10.33
C PRO A 51 2.35 -35.32 9.77
N THR A 52 3.28 -35.75 10.60
CA THR A 52 4.68 -36.04 10.35
C THR A 52 4.90 -36.98 9.15
N ALA A 53 5.85 -36.66 8.27
CA ALA A 53 6.60 -37.62 7.44
C ALA A 53 7.96 -36.99 7.09
N GLN A 54 9.03 -37.30 7.82
CA GLN A 54 10.02 -38.36 7.53
C GLN A 54 10.52 -38.44 6.07
N ASN A 55 11.75 -37.93 5.89
CA ASN A 55 12.93 -38.54 5.27
C ASN A 55 12.93 -38.97 3.78
N GLY A 56 13.98 -38.53 3.05
CA GLY A 56 14.33 -39.03 1.71
C GLY A 56 15.36 -38.20 0.92
N GLN A 57 16.64 -38.23 1.32
CA GLN A 57 17.84 -37.90 0.51
C GLN A 57 18.00 -38.87 -0.71
N PRO A 58 18.93 -38.73 -1.71
CA PRO A 58 20.27 -38.08 -1.65
C PRO A 58 20.79 -37.36 -2.91
N ILE A 59 21.70 -36.38 -2.76
CA ILE A 59 22.87 -36.25 -3.67
C ILE A 59 24.09 -35.77 -2.87
N ASP A 60 25.14 -36.58 -2.96
CA ASP A 60 26.47 -36.47 -2.36
C ASP A 60 27.29 -35.29 -2.94
N VAL A 61 28.10 -34.63 -2.10
CA VAL A 61 29.55 -34.32 -2.28
C VAL A 61 29.97 -33.32 -1.18
N ASP A 62 30.54 -33.89 -0.11
CA ASP A 62 31.77 -33.48 0.58
C ASP A 62 32.03 -31.97 0.84
N LYS A 63 31.74 -31.50 2.07
CA LYS A 63 32.77 -30.95 2.99
C LYS A 63 32.22 -30.72 4.40
N SER A 64 32.93 -31.30 5.35
CA SER A 64 32.74 -31.27 6.81
C SER A 64 32.67 -29.87 7.44
N ILE A 65 31.55 -29.56 8.11
CA ILE A 65 31.47 -28.53 9.17
C ILE A 65 30.54 -29.05 10.28
N PRO A 66 30.99 -29.20 11.53
CA PRO A 66 30.11 -29.54 12.63
C PRO A 66 29.16 -28.35 12.90
N HIS A 67 27.89 -28.50 12.55
CA HIS A 67 26.84 -27.58 12.98
C HIS A 67 26.52 -27.86 14.45
N GLU A 68 27.31 -27.26 15.32
CA GLU A 68 26.96 -27.02 16.72
C GLU A 68 25.65 -26.22 16.74
N ILE A 69 24.56 -26.86 17.19
CA ILE A 69 23.29 -26.19 17.46
C ILE A 69 23.53 -25.27 18.67
N LYS A 70 24.03 -24.07 18.42
CA LYS A 70 23.99 -23.00 19.42
C LYS A 70 22.54 -22.57 19.55
N GLN A 71 21.95 -22.92 20.69
CA GLN A 71 20.72 -22.32 21.18
C GLN A 71 20.85 -20.80 21.02
N VAL A 72 19.95 -20.23 20.22
CA VAL A 72 19.88 -18.78 20.03
C VAL A 72 19.49 -18.20 21.38
N ASP A 73 20.44 -17.50 22.01
CA ASP A 73 20.21 -16.68 23.19
C ASP A 73 18.98 -15.82 22.93
N SER A 74 17.94 -16.09 23.71
CA SER A 74 16.66 -15.40 23.64
C SER A 74 16.79 -14.04 24.35
N SER A 75 17.73 -13.22 23.90
CA SER A 75 17.72 -11.79 24.21
C SER A 75 16.66 -11.16 23.33
N PHE A 76 15.40 -11.19 23.80
CA PHE A 76 14.32 -10.45 23.18
C PHE A 76 14.73 -8.98 23.13
N ASP A 77 14.94 -8.48 21.91
CA ASP A 77 15.44 -7.12 21.70
C ASP A 77 14.31 -6.12 21.92
N TYR A 78 14.08 -5.76 23.18
CA TYR A 78 13.04 -4.80 23.59
C TYR A 78 13.15 -3.46 22.85
N LYS A 79 14.35 -3.09 22.39
CA LYS A 79 14.59 -1.90 21.56
C LYS A 79 13.96 -2.00 20.19
N LEU A 80 13.92 -3.20 19.60
CA LEU A 80 13.27 -3.42 18.31
C LEU A 80 11.75 -3.22 18.44
N ILE A 81 11.16 -3.75 19.51
CA ILE A 81 9.72 -3.57 19.81
C ILE A 81 9.39 -2.09 20.05
N GLU A 82 10.25 -1.38 20.78
CA GLU A 82 10.08 0.04 21.06
C GLU A 82 10.21 0.89 19.79
N SER A 83 11.21 0.60 18.94
CA SER A 83 11.36 1.27 17.64
C SER A 83 10.16 1.05 16.72
N PHE A 84 9.58 -0.16 16.73
CA PHE A 84 8.40 -0.48 15.95
C PHE A 84 7.15 0.24 16.47
N LYS A 85 6.98 0.30 17.79
CA LYS A 85 5.89 1.06 18.42
C LYS A 85 5.98 2.54 18.06
N MET A 86 7.17 3.13 18.17
CA MET A 86 7.43 4.53 17.81
C MET A 86 7.18 4.77 16.32
N GLN A 87 7.58 3.85 15.45
CA GLN A 87 7.30 3.94 14.01
C GLN A 87 5.79 3.88 13.70
N MET A 88 5.04 3.00 14.38
CA MET A 88 3.58 2.91 14.23
C MET A 88 2.87 4.17 14.72
N GLU A 89 3.37 4.79 15.80
CA GLU A 89 2.84 6.05 16.33
C GLU A 89 3.07 7.20 15.34
N THR A 90 4.29 7.35 14.82
CA THR A 90 4.59 8.33 13.76
C THR A 90 3.74 8.08 12.50
N MET A 91 3.53 6.82 12.14
CA MET A 91 2.69 6.47 11.00
C MET A 91 1.24 6.88 11.25
N ASN A 92 0.72 6.65 12.45
CA ASN A 92 -0.64 7.04 12.80
C ASN A 92 -0.84 8.56 12.77
N GLU A 93 0.12 9.33 13.28
CA GLU A 93 0.12 10.79 13.16
C GLU A 93 0.14 11.24 11.70
N SER A 94 0.97 10.60 10.86
CA SER A 94 1.03 10.92 9.43
C SER A 94 -0.29 10.63 8.70
N ILE A 95 -0.98 9.54 9.06
CA ILE A 95 -2.30 9.19 8.52
C ILE A 95 -3.33 10.25 8.91
N GLN A 96 -3.26 10.73 10.15
CA GLN A 96 -4.18 11.76 10.64
C GLN A 96 -3.95 13.11 9.95
N ALA A 97 -2.69 13.51 9.79
CA ALA A 97 -2.33 14.72 9.04
C ALA A 97 -2.76 14.64 7.55
N LEU A 98 -2.59 13.48 6.92
CA LEU A 98 -3.07 13.25 5.56
C LEU A 98 -4.60 13.31 5.46
N SER A 99 -5.31 12.74 6.44
CA SER A 99 -6.76 12.82 6.53
C SER A 99 -7.26 14.26 6.61
N ASP A 100 -6.63 15.09 7.46
CA ASP A 100 -6.97 16.51 7.58
C ASP A 100 -6.68 17.27 6.28
N SER A 101 -5.56 16.96 5.61
CA SER A 101 -5.24 17.53 4.31
C SER A 101 -6.30 17.18 3.25
N ILE A 102 -6.76 15.92 3.21
CA ILE A 102 -7.82 15.48 2.29
C ILE A 102 -9.13 16.23 2.59
N ALA A 103 -9.50 16.38 3.87
CA ALA A 103 -10.70 17.11 4.26
C ALA A 103 -10.65 18.59 3.83
N THR A 104 -9.51 19.25 4.01
CA THR A 104 -9.31 20.64 3.57
C THR A 104 -9.35 20.78 2.05
N LEU A 105 -8.77 19.82 1.31
CA LEU A 105 -8.86 19.75 -0.14
C LEU A 105 -10.30 19.60 -0.61
N GLN A 106 -11.05 18.65 -0.05
CA GLN A 106 -12.46 18.44 -0.37
C GLN A 106 -13.29 19.71 -0.14
N LYS A 107 -13.10 20.37 1.00
CA LYS A 107 -13.75 21.65 1.31
C LYS A 107 -13.38 22.74 0.30
N THR A 108 -12.10 22.86 -0.05
CA THR A 108 -11.63 23.85 -1.04
C THR A 108 -12.23 23.60 -2.42
N TYR A 109 -12.37 22.33 -2.84
CA TYR A 109 -13.03 21.98 -4.09
C TYR A 109 -14.53 22.27 -4.05
N ALA A 110 -15.21 21.95 -2.95
CA ALA A 110 -16.62 22.29 -2.76
C ALA A 110 -16.85 23.80 -2.86
N ASP A 111 -16.07 24.61 -2.16
CA ASP A 111 -16.13 26.08 -2.20
C ASP A 111 -15.88 26.62 -3.63
N LYS A 112 -14.90 26.06 -4.35
CA LYS A 112 -14.62 26.45 -5.75
C LYS A 112 -15.78 26.07 -6.69
N LEU A 113 -16.41 24.92 -6.48
CA LEU A 113 -17.57 24.48 -7.25
C LEU A 113 -18.77 25.41 -7.05
N GLU A 114 -19.04 25.83 -5.82
CA GLU A 114 -20.13 26.76 -5.53
C GLU A 114 -19.90 28.14 -6.17
N ARG A 115 -18.69 28.70 -6.03
CA ARG A 115 -18.33 29.98 -6.67
C ARG A 115 -18.46 29.93 -8.19
N LYS A 116 -18.08 28.81 -8.82
CA LYS A 116 -18.17 28.64 -10.29
C LYS A 116 -19.60 28.50 -10.79
N LYS A 117 -20.49 27.87 -10.02
CA LYS A 117 -21.95 27.82 -10.32
C LYS A 117 -22.55 29.22 -10.30
N ILE A 118 -22.23 30.03 -9.28
CA ILE A 118 -22.74 31.40 -9.14
C ILE A 118 -22.23 32.30 -10.28
N GLY A 119 -20.94 32.21 -10.62
CA GLY A 119 -20.35 33.02 -11.71
C GLY A 119 -20.96 32.72 -13.08
N LYS A 120 -21.18 31.44 -13.42
CA LYS A 120 -21.83 31.07 -14.69
C LYS A 120 -23.29 31.50 -14.74
N TRP A 121 -24.04 31.31 -13.66
CA TRP A 121 -25.46 31.67 -13.63
C TRP A 121 -25.67 33.19 -13.78
N ASN A 122 -24.82 34.00 -13.17
CA ASN A 122 -24.85 35.46 -13.35
C ASN A 122 -24.49 35.89 -14.78
N LEU A 123 -23.54 35.23 -15.44
CA LEU A 123 -23.17 35.56 -16.81
C LEU A 123 -24.29 35.23 -17.80
N PHE A 124 -24.93 34.07 -17.64
CA PHE A 124 -26.08 33.67 -18.48
C PHE A 124 -27.25 34.64 -18.32
N LYS A 125 -27.59 35.02 -17.08
CA LYS A 125 -28.65 36.02 -16.83
C LYS A 125 -28.32 37.39 -17.43
N MET A 126 -27.08 37.86 -17.32
CA MET A 126 -26.67 39.11 -17.99
C MET A 126 -26.83 39.03 -19.50
N LEU A 127 -26.46 37.89 -20.12
CA LEU A 127 -26.59 37.71 -21.56
C LEU A 127 -28.05 37.72 -22.02
N GLU A 128 -28.95 37.13 -21.24
CA GLU A 128 -30.39 37.15 -21.49
C GLU A 128 -30.97 38.56 -21.40
N ILE A 129 -30.64 39.30 -20.34
CA ILE A 129 -31.08 40.68 -20.17
C ILE A 129 -30.55 41.58 -21.29
N ALA A 130 -29.28 41.41 -21.68
CA ALA A 130 -28.69 42.15 -22.79
C ALA A 130 -29.37 41.85 -24.13
N LYS A 131 -29.76 40.59 -24.39
CA LYS A 131 -30.56 40.23 -25.57
C LYS A 131 -31.93 40.89 -25.56
N LEU A 132 -32.62 40.88 -24.41
CA LEU A 132 -33.95 41.49 -24.28
C LEU A 132 -33.90 43.02 -24.48
N LEU A 133 -32.89 43.70 -23.94
CA LEU A 133 -32.67 45.13 -24.15
C LEU A 133 -32.35 45.47 -25.62
N LYS A 134 -31.61 44.60 -26.32
CA LYS A 134 -31.28 44.80 -27.73
C LYS A 134 -32.51 44.62 -28.63
N LEU A 135 -33.40 43.68 -28.29
CA LEU A 135 -34.67 43.49 -29.00
C LEU A 135 -35.66 44.65 -28.77
N SER A 136 -35.77 45.17 -27.55
CA SER A 136 -36.65 46.32 -27.27
C SER A 136 -36.16 47.60 -27.95
N ALA A 137 -34.84 47.82 -28.03
CA ALA A 137 -34.25 48.94 -28.75
C ALA A 137 -34.45 48.87 -30.27
N PHE A 138 -34.52 47.67 -30.84
CA PHE A 138 -34.77 47.48 -32.28
C PHE A 138 -36.24 47.71 -32.65
N ARG A 139 -37.17 47.25 -31.79
CA ARG A 139 -38.61 47.42 -31.97
C ARG A 139 -39.07 48.88 -31.92
N ASN A 140 -38.38 49.74 -31.17
CA ASN A 140 -38.69 51.17 -31.10
C ASN A 140 -38.19 52.00 -32.29
N LYS A 141 -37.34 51.43 -33.19
CA LYS A 141 -36.82 52.14 -34.37
C LYS A 141 -37.64 51.93 -35.65
N THR A 142 -38.62 51.03 -35.63
CA THR A 142 -39.45 50.68 -36.80
C THR A 142 -40.83 51.36 -36.81
N THR A 143 -41.12 52.23 -35.84
CA THR A 143 -42.41 52.93 -35.71
C THR A 143 -42.25 54.45 -35.58
N SER A 144 -41.19 55.04 -36.15
CA SER A 144 -41.04 56.50 -36.24
C SER A 144 -40.85 56.96 -37.67
#